data_AF-A0A1A8U803-F1
#
_entry.id   AF-A0A1A8U803-F1
#
_cell.length_a   1.000
_cell.length_b   1.000
_cell.length_c   1.000
_cell.angle_alpha   90.00
_cell.angle_beta   90.00
_cell.angle_gamma   90.00
#
_symmetry.space_group_name_H-M   'P 1'
#
loop_
_entity.id
_entity.type
_entity.pdbx_description
1 polymer ?
#
loop_
_entity_poly.entity_id
_entity_poly.type
_entity_poly.pdbx_seq_one_letter_code
_entity_poly.pdbx_strand_id
1 'polypeptide(L)'
;MAAGLKQALATWDLEESKLVCITTDNAADVILAAELNGWMRLQGFGHRLHLAIERAMKDHRVERAVGVCKKVVSTFSFSWKKRERAEKGTDRPQTARPLLKDRVSNQTGIQAGHGFQSP
;
A
#
# COMPACT_ATOMS: atom_id res chain seq x y z
N MET A 1 14.56 -3.72 20.43
CA MET A 1 13.36 -2.88 20.69
C MET A 1 12.84 -3.01 22.11
N ALA A 2 12.60 -4.22 22.64
CA ALA A 2 12.10 -4.45 24.02
C ALA A 2 12.86 -3.68 25.12
N ALA A 3 14.19 -3.82 25.18
CA ALA A 3 15.03 -3.08 26.14
C ALA A 3 14.96 -1.56 25.95
N GLY A 4 14.89 -1.09 24.69
CA GLY A 4 14.77 0.33 24.38
C GLY A 4 13.45 0.93 24.87
N LEU A 5 12.35 0.17 24.85
CA LEU A 5 11.08 0.62 25.43
C LEU A 5 11.16 0.76 26.96
N LYS A 6 11.81 -0.19 27.66
CA LYS A 6 12.05 -0.08 29.11
C LYS A 6 12.94 1.11 29.45
N GLN A 7 13.99 1.32 28.66
CA GLN A 7 14.86 2.49 28.80
C GLN A 7 14.09 3.80 28.56
N ALA A 8 13.16 3.84 27.61
CA ALA A 8 12.30 4.99 27.40
C ALA A 8 11.42 5.29 28.61
N LEU A 9 10.80 4.28 29.25
CA LEU A 9 10.08 4.49 30.52
C LEU A 9 11.00 5.05 31.60
N ALA A 10 12.18 4.45 31.80
CA ALA A 10 13.15 4.89 32.81
C ALA A 10 13.66 6.32 32.56
N THR A 11 13.86 6.71 31.31
CA THR A 11 14.33 8.07 30.94
C THR A 11 13.29 9.14 31.32
N TRP A 12 12.02 8.77 31.36
CA TRP A 12 10.91 9.65 31.72
C TRP A 12 10.45 9.47 33.17
N ASP A 13 11.21 8.72 33.98
CA ASP A 13 10.88 8.38 35.37
C ASP A 13 9.49 7.71 35.50
N LEU A 14 9.10 6.93 34.48
CA LEU A 14 7.84 6.19 34.45
C LEU A 14 8.03 4.79 35.01
N GLU A 15 7.20 4.42 35.97
CA GLU A 15 7.25 3.12 36.61
C GLU A 15 6.60 2.04 35.72
N GLU A 16 7.37 1.00 35.36
CA GLU A 16 6.88 -0.10 34.52
C GLU A 16 5.68 -0.82 35.16
N SER A 17 5.62 -0.91 36.50
CA SER A 17 4.51 -1.54 37.23
C SER A 17 3.17 -0.81 37.05
N LYS A 18 3.20 0.49 36.70
CA LYS A 18 2.03 1.33 36.44
C LYS A 18 1.63 1.34 34.96
N LEU A 19 2.41 0.71 34.08
CA LEU A 19 2.07 0.57 32.67
C LEU A 19 0.90 -0.41 32.51
N VAL A 20 -0.28 0.12 32.20
CA VAL A 20 -1.46 -0.71 31.95
C VAL A 20 -1.42 -1.31 30.55
N CYS A 21 -1.04 -0.51 29.55
CA CYS A 21 -1.07 -0.91 28.15
C CYS A 21 -0.20 0.01 27.28
N ILE A 22 0.37 -0.53 26.21
CA ILE A 22 1.00 0.23 25.12
C ILE A 22 0.13 0.20 23.86
N THR A 23 -0.02 1.34 23.18
CA THR A 23 -0.72 1.43 21.90
C THR A 23 0.28 1.55 20.76
N THR A 24 0.29 0.58 19.84
CA THR A 24 1.27 0.50 18.74
C THR A 24 0.60 0.20 17.41
N ASP A 25 1.29 0.46 16.30
CA ASP A 25 0.89 -0.11 15.01
C ASP A 25 1.11 -1.65 14.98
N ASN A 26 1.03 -2.25 13.78
CA ASN A 26 1.22 -3.70 13.61
C ASN A 26 2.65 -4.08 13.19
N ALA A 27 3.65 -3.26 13.49
CA ALA A 27 5.04 -3.60 13.19
C ALA A 27 5.48 -4.83 13.99
N ALA A 28 6.11 -5.81 13.33
CA ALA A 28 6.47 -7.08 13.96
C ALA A 28 7.39 -6.89 15.18
N ASP A 29 8.38 -6.01 15.07
CA ASP A 29 9.36 -5.74 16.13
C ASP A 29 8.72 -5.18 17.40
N VAL A 30 7.70 -4.32 17.27
CA VAL A 30 7.04 -3.70 18.42
C VAL A 30 6.03 -4.66 19.06
N ILE A 31 5.40 -5.54 18.28
CA ILE A 31 4.56 -6.62 18.78
C ILE A 31 5.41 -7.57 19.64
N LEU A 32 6.52 -8.07 19.08
CA LEU A 32 7.42 -8.96 19.80
C LEU A 32 8.02 -8.28 21.05
N ALA A 33 8.34 -6.99 20.96
CA ALA A 33 8.85 -6.25 22.11
C ALA A 33 7.85 -6.14 23.27
N ALA A 34 6.56 -5.92 22.97
CA ALA A 34 5.51 -5.90 23.98
C ALA A 34 5.32 -7.29 24.63
N GLU A 35 5.35 -8.35 23.82
CA GLU A 35 5.25 -9.74 24.30
C GLU A 35 6.42 -10.12 25.22
N LEU A 36 7.66 -9.83 24.81
CA LEU A 36 8.87 -10.10 25.60
C LEU A 36 8.89 -9.33 26.92
N ASN A 37 8.31 -8.14 26.96
CA ASN A 37 8.20 -7.34 28.18
C ASN A 37 6.97 -7.72 29.04
N GLY A 38 6.09 -8.60 28.57
CA GLY A 38 4.85 -8.97 29.27
C GLY A 38 3.82 -7.84 29.31
N TRP A 39 3.87 -6.91 28.36
CA TRP A 39 3.01 -5.73 28.33
C TRP A 39 1.73 -5.98 27.55
N MET A 40 0.59 -5.52 28.07
CA MET A 40 -0.64 -5.48 27.30
C MET A 40 -0.48 -4.54 26.11
N ARG A 41 -0.81 -5.02 24.91
CA ARG A 41 -0.69 -4.26 23.67
C ARG A 41 -2.06 -4.06 23.03
N LEU A 42 -2.40 -2.80 22.78
CA LEU A 42 -3.52 -2.42 21.94
C LEU A 42 -3.01 -1.94 20.59
N GLN A 43 -3.69 -2.34 19.52
CA GLN A 43 -3.36 -1.85 18.19
C GLN A 43 -3.95 -0.45 17.99
N GLY A 44 -3.13 0.47 17.51
CA GLY A 44 -3.50 1.86 17.27
C GLY A 44 -4.65 1.98 16.28
N PHE A 45 -5.62 2.83 16.63
CA PHE A 45 -6.81 3.08 15.83
C PHE A 45 -6.47 3.53 14.40
N GLY A 46 -5.51 4.45 14.24
CA GLY A 46 -5.13 4.98 12.93
C GLY A 46 -4.64 3.90 11.96
N HIS A 47 -3.77 3.00 12.42
CA HIS A 47 -3.29 1.91 11.58
C HIS A 47 -4.40 0.88 11.29
N ARG A 48 -5.26 0.56 12.28
CA ARG A 48 -6.43 -0.31 12.04
C ARG A 48 -7.39 0.28 11.01
N LEU A 49 -7.68 1.57 11.12
CA LEU A 49 -8.54 2.29 10.19
C LEU A 49 -7.92 2.30 8.79
N HIS A 50 -6.62 2.57 8.68
CA HIS A 50 -5.91 2.53 7.41
C HIS A 50 -6.04 1.15 6.75
N LEU A 51 -5.77 0.06 7.48
CA LEU A 51 -5.94 -1.30 6.96
C LEU A 51 -7.39 -1.62 6.56
N ALA A 52 -8.39 -1.07 7.26
CA ALA A 52 -9.79 -1.22 6.89
C ALA A 52 -10.11 -0.49 5.57
N ILE A 53 -9.61 0.74 5.43
CA ILE A 53 -9.74 1.51 4.19
C ILE A 53 -9.02 0.81 3.04
N GLU A 54 -7.77 0.36 3.22
CA GLU A 54 -7.03 -0.38 2.20
C GLU A 54 -7.76 -1.64 1.74
N ARG A 55 -8.36 -2.39 2.67
CA ARG A 55 -9.19 -3.55 2.33
C ARG A 55 -10.44 -3.15 1.55
N ALA A 56 -11.11 -2.06 1.93
CA ALA A 56 -12.27 -1.54 1.21
C ALA A 56 -11.89 -1.05 -0.21
N MET A 57 -10.70 -0.48 -0.38
CA MET A 57 -10.19 -0.02 -1.68
C MET A 57 -9.89 -1.17 -2.67
N LYS A 58 -9.79 -2.42 -2.20
CA LYS A 58 -9.64 -3.62 -3.05
C LYS A 58 -10.97 -4.07 -3.69
N ASP A 59 -12.09 -3.46 -3.32
CA ASP A 59 -13.34 -3.68 -4.04
C ASP A 59 -13.21 -3.17 -5.48
N HIS A 60 -13.50 -4.04 -6.45
CA HIS A 60 -13.33 -3.74 -7.88
C HIS A 60 -14.11 -2.49 -8.33
N ARG A 61 -15.27 -2.19 -7.73
CA ARG A 61 -16.07 -1.00 -8.08
C ARG A 61 -15.37 0.26 -7.60
N VAL A 62 -14.81 0.22 -6.39
CA VAL A 62 -14.03 1.33 -5.80
C VAL A 62 -12.74 1.53 -6.59
N GLU A 63 -11.99 0.46 -6.85
CA GLU A 63 -10.76 0.49 -7.63
C GLU A 63 -10.99 1.11 -9.02
N ARG A 64 -12.04 0.68 -9.73
CA ARG A 64 -12.42 1.23 -11.03
C ARG A 64 -12.71 2.73 -10.96
N ALA A 65 -13.52 3.16 -9.98
CA ALA A 65 -13.87 4.57 -9.82
C ALA A 65 -12.63 5.43 -9.54
N VAL A 66 -11.77 4.98 -8.62
CA VAL A 66 -10.48 5.64 -8.32
C VAL A 66 -9.58 5.69 -9.56
N GLY A 67 -9.57 4.63 -10.37
CA GLY A 67 -8.82 4.58 -11.63
C GLY A 67 -9.26 5.65 -12.64
N VAL A 68 -10.56 5.91 -12.77
CA VAL A 68 -11.09 6.99 -13.63
C VAL A 68 -10.65 8.36 -13.09
N CYS A 69 -10.77 8.60 -11.79
CA CYS A 69 -10.32 9.85 -11.17
C CYS A 69 -8.81 10.09 -11.39
N LYS A 70 -7.98 9.05 -11.22
CA LYS A 70 -6.53 9.11 -11.49
C LYS A 70 -6.24 9.47 -12.95
N LYS A 71 -7.00 8.92 -13.92
CA LYS A 71 -6.86 9.28 -15.33
C LYS A 71 -7.15 10.77 -15.56
N VAL A 72 -8.25 11.28 -15.00
CA VAL A 72 -8.61 12.72 -15.09
C VAL A 72 -7.49 13.60 -14.52
N VAL A 73 -7.02 13.32 -13.31
CA VAL A 73 -5.93 14.07 -12.66
C VAL A 73 -4.64 13.99 -13.47
N SER A 74 -4.32 12.83 -14.04
CA SER A 74 -3.14 12.65 -14.88
C SER A 74 -3.18 13.49 -16.16
N THR A 75 -4.36 13.63 -16.78
CA THR A 75 -4.55 14.46 -17.99
C THR A 75 -4.23 15.92 -17.71
N PHE A 76 -4.74 16.48 -16.61
CA PHE A 76 -4.43 17.86 -16.21
C PHE A 76 -2.97 18.04 -15.83
N SER A 77 -2.40 17.09 -15.09
CA SER A 77 -0.98 17.14 -14.68
C SER A 77 -0.04 17.08 -15.87
N PHE A 78 -0.35 16.25 -16.87
CA PHE A 78 0.38 16.16 -18.12
C PHE A 78 0.19 17.41 -18.98
N SER A 79 -1.02 17.95 -19.06
CA SER A 79 -1.31 19.20 -19.76
C SER A 79 -0.48 20.37 -19.22
N TRP A 80 -0.43 20.52 -17.89
CA TRP A 80 0.41 21.52 -17.24
C TRP A 80 1.90 21.34 -17.55
N LYS A 81 2.44 20.13 -17.37
CA LYS A 81 3.86 19.82 -17.68
C LYS A 81 4.19 20.02 -19.15
N LYS A 82 3.25 19.74 -20.06
CA LYS A 82 3.42 19.98 -21.50
C LYS A 82 3.52 21.48 -21.77
N ARG A 83 2.67 22.30 -21.15
CA ARG A 83 2.73 23.76 -21.28
C ARG A 83 4.06 24.33 -20.78
N GLU A 84 4.52 23.88 -19.62
CA GLU A 84 5.83 24.29 -19.07
C GLU A 84 7.00 23.92 -19.99
N ARG A 85 6.96 22.74 -20.65
CA ARG A 85 8.00 22.32 -21.61
C ARG A 85 7.97 23.14 -22.89
N ALA A 86 6.78 23.52 -23.36
CA ALA A 86 6.61 24.41 -24.50
C ALA A 86 7.16 25.82 -24.21
N GLU A 87 6.87 26.36 -23.01
CA GLU A 87 7.42 27.65 -22.55
C GLU A 87 8.95 27.63 -22.43
N LYS A 88 9.53 26.50 -21.98
CA LYS A 88 10.99 26.31 -21.86
C LYS A 88 11.66 25.90 -23.18
N GLY A 89 10.95 25.87 -24.31
CA GLY A 89 11.48 25.48 -25.62
C GLY A 89 12.07 24.06 -25.68
N THR A 90 11.72 23.19 -24.73
CA THR A 90 12.26 21.81 -24.62
C THR A 90 11.31 20.77 -25.20
N ASP A 91 10.24 21.20 -25.90
CA ASP A 91 9.20 20.32 -26.41
C ASP A 91 9.69 19.56 -27.66
N ARG A 92 10.22 18.34 -27.44
CA ARG A 92 10.40 17.38 -28.54
C ARG A 92 9.05 16.76 -28.90
N PRO A 93 8.73 16.55 -30.19
CA PRO A 93 7.49 15.89 -30.59
C PRO A 93 7.43 14.50 -29.96
N GLN A 94 6.49 14.33 -29.01
CA GLN A 94 6.23 13.03 -28.41
C GLN A 94 5.47 12.20 -29.43
N THR A 95 6.12 11.20 -30.01
CA THR A 95 5.44 10.13 -30.73
C THR A 95 4.44 9.48 -29.80
N ALA A 96 3.20 9.30 -30.27
CA ALA A 96 2.11 8.73 -29.49
C ALA A 96 2.57 7.41 -28.85
N ARG A 97 2.56 7.34 -27.52
CA ARG A 97 2.83 6.11 -26.80
C ARG A 97 1.63 5.18 -27.03
N PRO A 98 1.78 4.00 -27.68
CA PRO A 98 0.64 3.12 -27.84
C PRO A 98 0.21 2.64 -26.45
N LEU A 99 -1.10 2.77 -26.17
CA LEU A 99 -1.76 2.17 -25.02
C LEU A 99 -1.75 0.64 -25.18
N LEU A 100 -0.59 0.02 -25.05
CA LEU A 100 -0.42 -1.42 -25.09
C LEU A 100 0.21 -1.89 -23.79
N LYS A 101 -0.60 -1.91 -22.73
CA LYS A 101 -0.38 -2.69 -21.51
C LYS A 101 -1.67 -2.67 -20.68
N ASP A 102 -2.75 -3.21 -21.25
CA ASP A 102 -3.96 -3.64 -20.53
C ASP A 102 -4.74 -4.71 -21.32
N ARG A 103 -4.11 -5.38 -22.30
CA ARG A 103 -4.74 -6.40 -23.16
C ARG A 103 -3.94 -7.71 -23.20
N VAL A 104 -3.39 -8.13 -22.06
CA VAL A 104 -2.87 -9.50 -21.89
C VAL A 104 -3.21 -9.96 -20.47
N SER A 105 -4.48 -10.30 -20.26
CA SER A 105 -4.90 -11.22 -19.17
C SER A 105 -6.24 -11.89 -19.45
N ASN A 106 -6.78 -11.84 -20.68
CA ASN A 106 -8.07 -12.46 -21.00
C ASN A 106 -8.08 -13.30 -22.28
N GLN A 107 -6.94 -13.92 -22.62
CA GLN A 107 -6.84 -14.95 -23.64
C GLN A 107 -5.77 -15.99 -23.24
N THR A 108 -6.04 -16.78 -22.20
CA THR A 108 -5.44 -18.10 -22.05
C THR A 108 -6.53 -19.05 -21.56
N GLY A 109 -7.19 -19.67 -22.51
CA GLY A 109 -8.10 -20.79 -22.29
C GLY A 109 -8.53 -21.29 -23.65
N ILE A 110 -8.23 -22.56 -23.96
CA ILE A 110 -8.39 -23.30 -25.22
C ILE A 110 -7.10 -23.18 -26.08
N GLN A 111 -6.27 -24.20 -26.32
CA GLN A 111 -6.50 -25.64 -26.45
C GLN A 111 -5.15 -26.40 -26.35
N ALA A 112 -5.11 -27.56 -25.70
CA ALA A 112 -4.11 -28.60 -25.93
C ALA A 112 -4.83 -29.95 -26.06
N GLY A 113 -4.91 -30.48 -27.29
CA GLY A 113 -5.05 -31.93 -27.53
C GLY A 113 -3.66 -32.51 -27.78
N HIS A 114 -3.33 -33.79 -27.60
CA HIS A 114 -4.09 -35.02 -27.45
C HIS A 114 -3.12 -36.08 -26.88
N GLY A 115 -3.64 -37.09 -26.15
CA GLY A 115 -3.08 -38.44 -26.19
C GLY A 115 -2.62 -39.08 -24.87
N PHE A 116 -3.52 -39.80 -24.19
CA PHE A 116 -3.19 -41.09 -23.57
C PHE A 116 -4.48 -41.91 -23.36
N GLN A 117 -4.51 -43.13 -23.92
CA GLN A 117 -5.55 -44.15 -23.70
C GLN A 117 -5.13 -45.08 -22.55
N SER A 118 -6.07 -45.41 -21.67
CA SER A 118 -5.99 -46.47 -20.66
C SER A 118 -6.36 -47.83 -21.29
N PRO A 119 -5.99 -48.95 -20.64
CA PRO A 119 -6.84 -49.49 -19.56
C PRO A 119 -6.27 -49.30 -18.15
#